data_AF-F8AFI6-F1
#
_entry.id   AF-F8AFI6-F1
#
_cell.length_a   1.000
_cell.length_b   1.000
_cell.length_c   1.000
_cell.angle_alpha   90.00
_cell.angle_beta   90.00
_cell.angle_gamma   90.00
#
_symmetry.space_group_name_H-M   'P 1'
#
loop_
_entity.id
_entity.type
_entity.pdbx_description
1 polymer ?
#
loop_
_entity_poly.entity_id
_entity_poly.type
_entity_poly.pdbx_seq_one_letter_code
_entity_poly.pdbx_strand_id
1 'polypeptide(L)' 'MKDVFFWLTLAFVFISAYLSFRGMRKEAILTAGIAGGSALAFALFERFPWPVAFGLGFFATVVFEWARRRS' A
#
# COMPACT_ATOMS: atom_id res chain seq x y z
N MET A 1 7.89 7.02 15.15
CA MET A 1 7.09 7.40 13.95
C MET A 1 7.21 6.37 12.85
N LYS A 2 8.42 5.88 12.52
CA LYS A 2 8.63 4.79 11.56
C LYS A 2 7.74 3.57 11.81
N ASP A 3 7.62 3.11 13.05
CA ASP A 3 6.81 1.93 13.41
C ASP A 3 5.32 2.10 13.12
N VAL A 4 4.82 3.34 13.09
CA VAL A 4 3.43 3.63 12.72
C VAL A 4 3.16 3.16 11.29
N PHE A 5 4.08 3.43 10.36
CA PHE A 5 3.95 2.97 8.98
C PHE A 5 3.97 1.45 8.86
N PHE A 6 4.75 0.76 9.70
CA PHE A 6 4.78 -0.70 9.74
C PHE A 6 3.43 -1.28 10.18
N TRP A 7 2.89 -0.79 11.29
CA TRP A 7 1.56 -1.22 11.77
C TRP A 7 0.45 -0.86 10.78
N LEU A 8 0.55 0.30 10.12
CA LEU A 8 -0.38 0.70 9.07
C LEU A 8 -0.33 -0.28 7.89
N THR A 9 0.87 -0.62 7.41
CA THR A 9 1.06 -1.59 6.34
C THR A 9 0.38 -2.91 6.68
N LEU A 10 0.64 -3.46 7.87
CA LEU A 10 0.01 -4.70 8.33
C LEU A 10 -1.52 -4.60 8.30
N ALA A 11 -2.10 -3.58 8.92
CA ALA A 11 -3.54 -3.38 8.95
C ALA A 11 -4.14 -3.30 7.53
N PHE A 12 -3.54 -2.49 6.65
CA PHE A 12 -4.04 -2.29 5.29
C PHE A 12 -3.82 -3.50 4.38
N VAL A 13 -2.78 -4.31 4.58
CA VAL A 13 -2.61 -5.58 3.86
C VAL A 13 -3.76 -6.53 4.19
N PHE A 14 -4.08 -6.70 5.48
CA PHE A 14 -5.19 -7.57 5.89
C PHE A 14 -6.55 -7.04 5.39
N ILE A 15 -6.78 -5.73 5.49
CA ILE A 15 -8.01 -5.10 4.99
C ILE A 15 -8.12 -5.28 3.47
N SER A 16 -7.03 -5.05 2.72
CA SER A 16 -7.01 -5.23 1.27
C SER A 16 -7.29 -6.68 0.87
N ALA A 17 -6.66 -7.65 1.56
CA ALA A 17 -6.91 -9.07 1.33
C ALA A 17 -8.39 -9.43 1.59
N TYR A 18 -8.96 -8.92 2.68
CA TYR A 18 -10.36 -9.13 3.03
C TYR A 18 -11.34 -8.51 2.03
N LEU A 19 -11.09 -7.27 1.59
CA LEU A 19 -11.89 -6.60 0.56
C LEU A 19 -11.79 -7.33 -0.79
N SER A 20 -10.60 -7.81 -1.13
CA SER A 20 -10.39 -8.60 -2.35
C SER A 20 -11.17 -9.91 -2.29
N PHE A 21 -11.21 -10.56 -1.12
CA PHE A 21 -12.01 -11.77 -0.89
C PHE A 21 -13.52 -11.51 -1.01
N ARG A 22 -14.01 -10.36 -0.52
CA ARG A 22 -15.40 -9.90 -0.65
C ARG A 22 -15.79 -9.49 -2.09
N GLY A 23 -14.86 -9.54 -3.05
CA GLY A 23 -15.10 -9.10 -4.43
C GLY A 23 -15.07 -7.59 -4.64
N MET A 24 -14.74 -6.81 -3.61
CA MET A 24 -14.64 -5.34 -3.64
C MET A 24 -13.29 -4.90 -4.23
N ARG A 25 -13.18 -5.07 -5.56
CA ARG A 25 -11.89 -4.94 -6.28
C ARG A 25 -11.29 -3.54 -6.20
N LYS A 26 -12.10 -2.48 -6.29
CA LYS A 26 -11.58 -1.09 -6.32
C LYS A 26 -11.02 -0.70 -4.94
N GLU A 27 -11.73 -1.07 -3.89
CA GLU A 27 -11.40 -0.82 -2.50
C GLU A 27 -10.18 -1.64 -2.08
N ALA A 28 -10.09 -2.90 -2.55
CA ALA A 28 -8.91 -3.74 -2.35
C ALA A 28 -7.65 -3.13 -2.97
N ILE A 29 -7.72 -2.58 -4.19
CA ILE A 29 -6.59 -1.94 -4.87
C ILE A 29 -6.16 -0.66 -4.13
N LEU A 30 -7.13 0.18 -3.73
CA LEU A 30 -6.85 1.41 -2.97
C LEU A 30 -6.16 1.11 -1.64
N THR A 31 -6.68 0.14 -0.89
CA THR A 31 -6.10 -0.28 0.40
C THR A 31 -4.75 -0.97 0.24
N ALA A 32 -4.53 -1.75 -0.83
CA ALA A 32 -3.21 -2.27 -1.19
C ALA A 32 -2.23 -1.14 -1.48
N GLY A 33 -2.68 -0.10 -2.19
CA GLY A 33 -1.93 1.14 -2.42
C GLY A 33 -1.45 1.77 -1.11
N ILE A 34 -2.36 1.97 -0.14
CA ILE A 34 -2.01 2.55 1.16
C ILE A 34 -1.00 1.66 1.90
N ALA A 35 -1.18 0.34 1.85
CA ALA A 35 -0.22 -0.61 2.42
C ALA A 35 1.18 -0.49 1.79
N GLY A 36 1.25 -0.42 0.46
CA GLY A 36 2.50 -0.30 -0.29
C GLY A 36 3.19 1.05 -0.11
N GLY A 37 2.43 2.14 -0.08
CA GLY A 37 2.94 3.47 0.27
C GLY A 37 3.52 3.49 1.69
N SER A 38 2.79 2.93 2.65
CA SER A 38 3.26 2.83 4.04
C SER A 38 4.50 1.93 4.15
N ALA A 39 4.57 0.84 3.39
CA ALA A 39 5.71 -0.09 3.40
C ALA A 39 6.96 0.58 2.85
N LEU A 40 6.84 1.33 1.75
CA LEU A 40 7.97 2.03 1.16
C LEU A 40 8.41 3.23 2.03
N ALA A 41 7.46 3.96 2.62
CA ALA A 41 7.74 5.01 3.58
C ALA A 41 8.47 4.48 4.82
N PHE A 42 8.11 3.29 5.32
CA PHE A 42 8.82 2.61 6.39
C PHE A 42 10.26 2.22 5.98
N ALA A 43 10.41 1.62 4.80
CA ALA A 43 11.70 1.15 4.30
C ALA A 43 12.69 2.29 4.07
N LEU A 44 12.22 3.45 3.58
CA LEU A 44 13.04 4.60 3.22
C LEU A 44 13.01 5.73 4.25
N PHE A 45 12.39 5.53 5.41
CA PHE A 45 12.11 6.58 6.39
C PHE A 45 13.33 7.44 6.77
N GLU A 46 14.51 6.85 6.86
CA GLU A 46 15.74 7.55 7.27
C GLU A 46 16.52 8.15 6.08
N ARG A 47 16.22 7.74 4.85
CA ARG A 47 16.99 8.12 3.66
C ARG A 47 16.25 9.07 2.73
N PHE A 48 14.93 9.16 2.86
CA PHE A 48 14.09 9.89 1.93
C PHE A 48 12.90 10.53 2.66
N PRO A 49 12.40 11.68 2.19
CA PRO A 49 11.20 12.29 2.76
C PRO A 49 10.02 11.33 2.70
N TRP A 50 9.47 10.98 3.86
CA TRP A 50 8.40 10.00 3.99
C TRP A 50 7.16 10.27 3.11
N PRO A 51 6.72 11.52 2.83
CA PRO A 51 5.55 11.75 1.97
C PRO A 51 5.83 11.34 0.51
N VAL A 52 7.06 11.54 0.04
CA VAL A 52 7.47 11.20 -1.32
C VAL A 52 7.62 9.69 -1.46
N ALA A 53 8.27 9.04 -0.49
CA ALA A 53 8.36 7.59 -0.43
C ALA A 53 6.97 6.94 -0.37
N PHE A 54 6.05 7.51 0.42
CA PHE A 54 4.66 7.06 0.47
C PHE A 54 3.97 7.17 -0.88
N GLY A 55 4.05 8.34 -1.53
CA GLY A 55 3.45 8.56 -2.84
C GLY A 55 3.94 7.57 -3.89
N LEU A 56 5.26 7.38 -3.99
CA LEU A 56 5.84 6.42 -4.93
C LEU A 56 5.38 4.99 -4.66
N GLY A 57 5.39 4.55 -3.40
CA GLY A 57 4.96 3.19 -3.03
C GLY A 57 3.47 2.98 -3.28
N PHE A 58 2.65 4.00 -3.04
CA PHE A 58 1.22 3.98 -3.30
C PHE A 58 0.94 3.81 -4.79
N PHE A 59 1.48 4.71 -5.63
CA PHE A 59 1.23 4.65 -7.07
C PHE A 59 1.79 3.38 -7.71
N ALA A 60 3.00 2.96 -7.32
CA ALA A 60 3.58 1.71 -7.81
C ALA A 60 2.68 0.50 -7.50
N THR A 61 2.16 0.42 -6.27
CA THR A 61 1.31 -0.69 -5.84
C THR A 61 -0.07 -0.66 -6.51
N VAL A 62 -0.70 0.52 -6.61
CA VAL A 62 -1.99 0.68 -7.30
C VAL A 62 -1.88 0.31 -8.78
N VAL A 63 -0.85 0.83 -9.47
CA VAL A 63 -0.61 0.53 -10.88
C VAL A 63 -0.31 -0.95 -11.09
N PHE A 64 0.52 -1.55 -10.23
CA PHE A 64 0.83 -2.98 -10.28
C PHE A 64 -0.40 -3.86 -10.09
N GLU A 65 -1.20 -3.61 -9.05
CA GLU A 65 -2.43 -4.39 -8.80
C GLU A 65 -3.47 -4.18 -9.91
N TRP A 66 -3.58 -2.98 -10.45
CA TRP A 66 -4.46 -2.69 -11.58
C TRP A 66 -4.01 -3.44 -12.84
N ALA A 67 -2.72 -3.43 -13.15
CA ALA A 67 -2.15 -4.17 -14.28
C ALA A 67 -2.31 -5.68 -14.11
N ARG A 68 -2.01 -6.21 -12.92
CA ARG A 68 -2.12 -7.64 -12.57
C ARG A 68 -3.53 -8.20 -12.77
N ARG A 69 -4.57 -7.40 -12.48
CA ARG A 69 -5.97 -7.82 -12.61
C ARG A 69 -6.54 -7.67 -14.03
N ARG A 70 -5.78 -7.03 -14.93
CA ARG A 70 -6.17 -6.84 -16.34
C ARG A 70 -5.59 -7.91 -17.26
N SER A 71 -4.49 -8.55 -16.84
CA SER A 71 -3.93 -9.77 -17.45
C SER A 71 -4.71 -11.01 -17.04
#